data_AF-A0A2T4V1B5-F1
#
_entry.id   AF-A0A2T4V1B5-F1
#
_cell.length_a   1.000
_cell.length_b   1.000
_cell.length_c   1.000
_cell.angle_alpha   90.00
_cell.angle_beta   90.00
_cell.angle_gamma   90.00
#
_symmetry.space_group_name_H-M   'P 1'
#
loop_
_entity.id
_entity.type
_entity.pdbx_description
1 polymer ?
#
loop_
_entity_poly.entity_id
_entity_poly.type
_entity_poly.pdbx_seq_one_letter_code
_entity_poly.pdbx_strand_id
1 'polypeptide(L)'
;MWARSYTVRAMFAVGFLLLFYTVTLGVALGLVVLPFHLLTTHRFHALFTALCLAGAGALLWSLLPQRERFVPPGPRLTEAEHPRLFAALRDVARRMDVELPSEVYLIEDVNAYVSQVGGFLGFGGRRVLSIGLGLLAVDTLSEFRAAVAHELGHFKGGETKLAGLIYSTRAAMGRALALLGQDGQVPLRRPFTWVPMLFLRITQSISRQQELVADEWSMRVVGKRAHVSGLRREALHAMGYRLFLEHEVYPLAHGDVVPDNLFEGYRRYLTSSAWADEQRELAGAAPERESGPYDSHPRLEERIAFAERMDVPEQPLDETPAYTLLSDAEALERRFTAELWPNAVELIPWSEAGARWSVLWNETASRVQARVPDFSLARVPALLKDAAAREAFAEAIDPRLVGYRVPDRAERVHEVVRHAVSAYLASILARHGLAWTTAPGEPLKLEREGERVDPTALVEGLLAGTLGPEELERLRERLGVAEDATWDVREEERVKALAPLAPVTVRRVGDAVTVRASFSRMGLPHCCALCGGELARHVETRFHVGGMMRDDGDVTIQVPTCEAHAHQAHKAFKVRAYDEESGLITLEVVGPGYAELIQRSNA
;
A
#
# COMPACT_ATOMS: atom_id res chain seq x y z
N MET A 1 9.92 -21.58 -32.95
CA MET A 1 11.20 -21.16 -32.33
C MET A 1 11.10 -21.02 -30.80
N TRP A 2 9.94 -20.63 -30.25
CA TRP A 2 9.70 -20.41 -28.81
C TRP A 2 9.76 -21.69 -27.94
N ALA A 3 9.17 -22.81 -28.40
CA ALA A 3 9.13 -24.08 -27.64
C ALA A 3 10.52 -24.70 -27.32
N ARG A 4 11.53 -24.48 -28.18
CA ARG A 4 12.92 -24.95 -27.94
C ARG A 4 13.64 -24.12 -26.87
N SER A 5 13.29 -22.84 -26.70
CA SER A 5 13.84 -21.99 -25.65
C SER A 5 13.21 -22.30 -24.29
N TYR A 6 11.90 -22.59 -24.27
CA TYR A 6 11.16 -22.96 -23.06
C TYR A 6 11.67 -24.25 -22.42
N THR A 7 11.77 -25.33 -23.19
CA THR A 7 12.24 -26.64 -22.71
C THR A 7 13.66 -26.56 -22.15
N VAL A 8 14.56 -25.86 -22.84
CA VAL A 8 15.95 -25.66 -22.37
C VAL A 8 15.99 -24.88 -21.05
N ARG A 9 15.19 -23.81 -20.91
CA ARG A 9 15.14 -23.02 -19.66
C ARG A 9 14.47 -23.78 -18.52
N ALA A 10 13.43 -24.56 -18.79
CA ALA A 10 12.82 -25.46 -17.81
C ALA A 10 13.82 -26.53 -17.36
N MET A 11 14.60 -27.10 -18.27
CA MET A 11 15.70 -28.03 -17.93
C MET A 11 16.77 -27.35 -17.07
N PHE A 12 17.14 -26.09 -17.35
CA PHE A 12 18.05 -25.33 -16.48
C PHE A 12 17.45 -25.08 -15.10
N ALA A 13 16.17 -24.73 -15.00
CA ALA A 13 15.49 -24.54 -13.72
C ALA A 13 15.46 -25.82 -12.88
N VAL A 14 15.17 -26.96 -13.52
CA VAL A 14 15.21 -28.28 -12.88
C VAL A 14 16.62 -28.66 -12.49
N GLY A 15 17.59 -28.49 -13.39
CA GLY A 15 19.00 -28.74 -13.10
C GLY A 15 19.52 -27.90 -11.94
N PHE A 16 19.09 -26.63 -11.86
CA PHE A 16 19.39 -25.76 -10.73
C PHE A 16 18.76 -26.24 -9.43
N LEU A 17 17.48 -26.67 -9.47
CA LEU A 17 16.80 -27.23 -8.30
C LEU A 17 17.50 -28.50 -7.81
N LEU A 18 17.84 -29.42 -8.72
CA LEU A 18 18.58 -30.63 -8.41
C LEU A 18 19.98 -30.33 -7.84
N LEU A 19 20.70 -29.36 -8.43
CA LEU A 19 21.99 -28.90 -7.92
C LEU A 19 21.86 -28.32 -6.51
N PHE A 20 20.84 -27.49 -6.26
CA PHE A 20 20.56 -26.92 -4.95
C PHE A 20 20.32 -28.00 -3.89
N TYR A 21 19.44 -28.97 -4.16
CA TYR A 21 19.21 -30.09 -3.26
C TYR A 21 20.49 -30.92 -3.04
N THR A 22 21.24 -31.21 -4.11
CA THR A 22 22.47 -32.00 -4.04
C THR A 22 23.54 -31.30 -3.19
N VAL A 23 23.76 -30.00 -3.39
CA VAL A 23 24.72 -29.22 -2.62
C VAL A 23 24.29 -29.13 -1.16
N THR A 24 23.02 -28.86 -0.88
CA THR A 24 22.52 -28.78 0.50
C THR A 24 22.65 -30.10 1.24
N LEU A 25 22.29 -31.23 0.59
CA LEU A 25 22.52 -32.57 1.17
C LEU A 25 24.01 -32.85 1.36
N GLY A 26 24.87 -32.44 0.42
CA GLY A 26 26.32 -32.60 0.53
C GLY A 26 26.91 -31.81 1.70
N VAL A 27 26.46 -30.58 1.93
CA VAL A 27 26.87 -29.76 3.08
C VAL A 27 26.37 -30.37 4.38
N ALA A 28 25.10 -30.79 4.45
CA ALA A 28 24.55 -31.46 5.62
C ALA A 28 25.32 -32.75 5.95
N LEU A 29 25.65 -33.55 4.94
CA LEU A 29 26.49 -34.75 5.09
C LEU A 29 27.90 -34.38 5.58
N GLY A 30 28.53 -33.35 5.02
CA GLY A 30 29.84 -32.86 5.47
C GLY A 30 29.84 -32.43 6.93
N LEU A 31 28.79 -31.76 7.39
CA LEU A 31 28.60 -31.38 8.79
C LEU A 31 28.42 -32.58 9.73
N VAL A 32 27.95 -33.72 9.24
CA VAL A 32 27.85 -34.96 10.02
C VAL A 32 29.16 -35.76 9.98
N VAL A 33 29.82 -35.84 8.82
CA VAL A 33 31.05 -36.63 8.61
C VAL A 33 32.27 -35.98 9.28
N LEU A 34 32.36 -34.66 9.27
CA LEU A 34 33.49 -33.92 9.87
C LEU A 34 33.67 -34.20 11.37
N PRO A 35 32.66 -34.04 12.25
CA PRO A 35 32.79 -34.38 13.67
C PRO A 35 33.02 -35.88 13.90
N PHE A 36 32.46 -36.76 13.06
CA PHE A 36 32.73 -38.19 13.11
C PHE A 36 34.21 -38.50 12.86
N HIS A 37 34.82 -37.89 11.84
CA HIS A 37 36.25 -38.04 11.56
C HIS A 37 37.13 -37.48 12.71
N LEU A 38 36.76 -36.33 13.28
CA LEU A 38 37.46 -35.74 14.44
C LEU A 38 37.38 -36.63 15.68
N LEU A 39 36.27 -37.33 15.89
CA LEU A 39 36.12 -38.36 16.94
C LEU A 39 37.09 -39.52 16.71
N THR A 40 37.20 -40.04 15.47
CA THR A 40 38.11 -41.16 15.14
C THR A 40 39.59 -40.80 15.21
N THR A 41 39.94 -39.52 15.21
CA THR A 41 41.33 -39.01 15.30
C THR A 41 41.68 -38.43 16.66
N HIS A 42 40.85 -38.69 17.68
CA HIS A 42 41.01 -38.20 19.07
C HIS A 42 41.08 -36.66 19.22
N ARG A 43 40.51 -35.90 18.28
CA ARG A 43 40.42 -34.42 18.32
C ARG A 43 38.99 -33.96 18.58
N PHE A 44 38.31 -34.64 19.50
CA PHE A 44 36.89 -34.43 19.76
C PHE A 44 36.64 -33.12 20.52
N HIS A 45 35.69 -32.33 20.02
CA HIS A 45 35.18 -31.13 20.68
C HIS A 45 33.65 -31.21 20.75
N ALA A 46 33.10 -31.32 21.96
CA ALA A 46 31.67 -31.55 22.18
C ALA A 46 30.79 -30.41 21.66
N LEU A 47 31.14 -29.16 21.96
CA LEU A 47 30.39 -27.99 21.51
C LEU A 47 30.40 -27.86 19.97
N PHE A 48 31.56 -28.04 19.34
CA PHE A 48 31.68 -28.00 17.88
C PHE A 48 30.84 -29.10 17.22
N THR A 49 30.87 -30.32 17.76
CA THR A 49 30.04 -31.44 17.28
C THR A 49 28.55 -31.12 17.40
N ALA A 50 28.12 -30.59 18.55
CA ALA A 50 26.73 -30.19 18.76
C ALA A 50 26.28 -29.10 17.77
N LEU A 51 27.13 -28.09 17.51
CA LEU A 51 26.85 -27.04 16.52
C LEU A 51 26.77 -27.60 15.09
N CYS A 52 27.66 -28.52 14.71
CA CYS A 52 27.63 -29.16 13.39
C CYS A 52 26.36 -30.01 13.20
N LEU A 53 25.98 -30.80 14.20
CA LEU A 53 24.76 -31.61 14.15
C LEU A 53 23.50 -30.75 14.17
N ALA A 54 23.46 -29.68 14.97
CA ALA A 54 22.37 -28.71 14.98
C ALA A 54 22.25 -28.00 13.62
N GLY A 55 23.38 -27.59 13.02
CA GLY A 55 23.42 -26.99 11.69
C GLY A 55 22.94 -27.96 10.60
N ALA A 56 23.39 -29.22 10.62
CA ALA A 56 22.91 -30.26 9.70
C ALA A 56 21.41 -30.52 9.87
N GLY A 57 20.94 -30.60 11.12
CA GLY A 57 19.52 -30.74 11.45
C GLY A 57 18.68 -29.57 10.93
N ALA A 58 19.15 -28.33 11.13
CA ALA A 58 18.48 -27.12 10.64
C ALA A 58 18.45 -27.05 9.10
N LEU A 59 19.53 -27.45 8.41
CA LEU A 59 19.58 -27.53 6.95
C LEU A 59 18.63 -28.60 6.39
N LEU A 60 18.61 -29.78 7.00
CA LEU A 60 17.69 -30.85 6.57
C LEU A 60 16.24 -30.48 6.87
N TRP A 61 15.99 -29.80 8.00
CA TRP A 61 14.68 -29.27 8.35
C TRP A 61 14.22 -28.19 7.38
N SER A 62 15.11 -27.33 6.90
CA SER A 62 14.76 -26.29 5.92
C SER A 62 14.48 -26.84 4.51
N LEU A 63 14.98 -28.04 4.19
CA LEU A 63 14.63 -28.75 2.95
C LEU A 63 13.24 -29.39 2.98
N LEU A 64 12.68 -29.64 4.17
CA LEU A 64 11.33 -30.16 4.30
C LEU A 64 10.32 -29.06 4.00
N PRO A 65 9.31 -29.31 3.14
CA PRO A 65 8.23 -28.36 2.92
C PRO A 65 7.55 -28.07 4.26
N GLN A 66 7.68 -26.84 4.75
CA GLN A 66 6.95 -26.44 5.94
C GLN A 66 5.47 -26.54 5.61
N ARG A 67 4.73 -27.32 6.42
CA ARG A 67 3.28 -27.36 6.34
C ARG A 67 2.77 -26.01 6.83
N GLU A 68 2.67 -25.05 5.93
CA GLU A 68 1.96 -23.81 6.19
C GLU A 68 0.53 -24.17 6.61
N ARG A 69 0.14 -23.78 7.83
CA ARG A 69 -1.25 -23.93 8.26
C ARG A 69 -2.08 -23.06 7.33
N PHE A 70 -3.04 -23.66 6.64
CA PHE A 70 -3.96 -22.89 5.82
C PHE A 70 -4.78 -21.98 6.74
N VAL A 71 -4.55 -20.68 6.59
CA VAL A 71 -5.40 -19.64 7.16
C VAL A 71 -6.33 -19.21 6.02
N PRO A 72 -7.65 -19.39 6.17
CA PRO A 72 -8.61 -18.89 5.18
C PRO A 72 -8.35 -17.40 4.91
N PRO A 73 -8.26 -16.98 3.63
CA PRO A 73 -7.95 -15.60 3.28
C PRO A 73 -9.12 -14.64 3.58
N GLY A 74 -10.31 -15.19 3.83
CA GLY A 74 -11.50 -14.46 4.26
C GLY A 74 -12.71 -15.40 4.39
N PRO A 75 -13.95 -14.89 4.32
CA PRO A 75 -15.16 -15.70 4.39
C PRO A 75 -15.31 -16.64 3.19
N ARG A 76 -15.69 -17.88 3.47
CA ARG A 76 -15.96 -18.87 2.42
C ARG A 76 -17.31 -18.60 1.79
N LEU A 77 -17.38 -18.60 0.47
CA LEU A 77 -18.63 -18.59 -0.29
C LEU A 77 -19.08 -20.01 -0.60
N THR A 78 -20.39 -20.23 -0.53
CA THR A 78 -21.01 -21.49 -0.95
C THR A 78 -21.97 -21.30 -2.12
N GLU A 79 -22.15 -22.37 -2.89
CA GLU A 79 -23.09 -22.38 -4.02
C GLU A 79 -24.55 -22.20 -3.57
N ALA A 80 -24.90 -22.69 -2.38
CA ALA A 80 -26.21 -22.50 -1.80
C ALA A 80 -26.51 -21.02 -1.51
N GLU A 81 -25.50 -20.26 -1.07
CA GLU A 81 -25.64 -18.84 -0.77
C GLU A 81 -25.57 -17.99 -2.04
N HIS A 82 -24.66 -18.28 -2.98
CA HIS A 82 -24.39 -17.45 -4.17
C HIS A 82 -24.51 -18.25 -5.49
N PRO A 83 -25.71 -18.76 -5.85
CA PRO A 83 -25.87 -19.66 -7.00
C PRO A 83 -25.50 -19.01 -8.35
N ARG A 84 -25.74 -17.69 -8.51
CA ARG A 84 -25.39 -16.96 -9.74
C ARG A 84 -23.88 -16.88 -9.94
N LEU A 85 -23.12 -16.58 -8.88
CA LEU A 85 -21.65 -16.58 -8.90
C LEU A 85 -21.12 -17.96 -9.30
N PHE A 86 -21.55 -19.02 -8.61
CA PHE A 86 -21.07 -20.37 -8.90
C PHE A 86 -21.48 -20.85 -10.29
N ALA A 87 -22.64 -20.45 -10.81
CA ALA A 87 -23.00 -20.71 -12.20
C ALA A 87 -22.06 -20.02 -13.20
N ALA A 88 -21.68 -18.76 -12.96
CA ALA A 88 -20.72 -18.06 -13.79
C ALA A 88 -19.33 -18.70 -13.74
N LEU A 89 -18.85 -19.08 -12.54
CA LEU A 89 -17.58 -19.77 -12.37
C LEU A 89 -17.58 -21.14 -13.07
N ARG A 90 -18.65 -21.93 -12.92
CA ARG A 90 -18.82 -23.22 -13.61
C ARG A 90 -18.87 -23.06 -15.12
N ASP A 91 -19.47 -22.00 -15.64
CA ASP A 91 -19.49 -21.74 -17.08
C ASP A 91 -18.08 -21.52 -17.63
N VAL A 92 -17.29 -20.67 -16.97
CA VAL A 92 -15.88 -20.42 -17.35
C VAL A 92 -15.08 -21.72 -17.26
N ALA A 93 -15.14 -22.42 -16.12
CA ALA A 93 -14.42 -23.68 -15.91
C ALA A 93 -14.78 -24.75 -16.96
N ARG A 94 -16.06 -24.87 -17.31
CA ARG A 94 -16.56 -25.79 -18.34
C ARG A 94 -16.05 -25.44 -19.74
N ARG A 95 -16.07 -24.16 -20.13
CA ARG A 95 -15.54 -23.70 -21.43
C ARG A 95 -14.03 -23.92 -21.54
N MET A 96 -13.35 -23.81 -20.40
CA MET A 96 -11.93 -24.10 -20.29
C MET A 96 -11.64 -25.57 -20.10
N ASP A 97 -12.63 -26.45 -19.88
CA ASP A 97 -12.40 -27.86 -19.54
C ASP A 97 -11.36 -28.00 -18.39
N VAL A 98 -11.59 -27.26 -17.31
CA VAL A 98 -10.85 -27.34 -16.04
C VAL A 98 -11.81 -27.65 -14.90
N GLU A 99 -11.30 -28.33 -13.88
CA GLU A 99 -12.05 -28.52 -12.63
C GLU A 99 -12.11 -27.19 -11.86
N LEU A 100 -13.31 -26.83 -11.40
CA LEU A 100 -13.52 -25.65 -10.57
C LEU A 100 -12.80 -25.84 -9.22
N PRO A 101 -12.10 -24.82 -8.69
CA PRO A 101 -11.52 -24.87 -7.35
C PRO A 101 -12.54 -25.31 -6.28
N SER A 102 -12.08 -26.14 -5.35
CA SER A 102 -12.93 -26.79 -4.33
C SER A 102 -13.53 -25.84 -3.29
N GLU A 103 -12.88 -24.70 -3.10
CA GLU A 103 -13.26 -23.67 -2.12
C GLU A 103 -13.13 -22.31 -2.78
N VAL A 104 -14.12 -21.43 -2.54
CA VAL A 104 -14.13 -20.05 -3.01
C VAL A 104 -14.20 -19.14 -1.78
N TYR A 105 -13.33 -18.14 -1.70
CA TYR A 105 -13.24 -17.19 -0.59
C TYR A 105 -13.36 -15.75 -1.09
N LEU A 106 -13.90 -14.89 -0.25
CA LEU A 106 -13.85 -13.44 -0.46
C LEU A 106 -12.60 -12.83 0.16
N ILE A 107 -12.02 -11.85 -0.53
CA ILE A 107 -10.95 -10.98 -0.05
C ILE A 107 -11.31 -9.53 -0.33
N GLU A 108 -10.59 -8.59 0.27
CA GLU A 108 -10.83 -7.16 0.10
C GLU A 108 -10.42 -6.64 -1.28
N ASP A 109 -9.29 -7.16 -1.80
CA ASP A 109 -8.54 -6.61 -2.93
C ASP A 109 -9.34 -6.38 -4.23
N VAL A 110 -8.80 -5.55 -5.11
CA VAL A 110 -9.22 -5.48 -6.53
C VAL A 110 -8.45 -6.52 -7.34
N ASN A 111 -8.63 -7.79 -6.98
CA ASN A 111 -7.94 -8.91 -7.63
C ASN A 111 -8.72 -10.22 -7.44
N ALA A 112 -8.45 -11.23 -8.27
CA ALA A 112 -8.82 -12.61 -8.03
C ALA A 112 -7.60 -13.50 -8.26
N TYR A 113 -7.38 -14.49 -7.40
CA TYR A 113 -6.28 -15.42 -7.58
C TYR A 113 -6.64 -16.84 -7.17
N VAL A 114 -5.97 -17.83 -7.78
CA VAL A 114 -6.09 -19.23 -7.37
C VAL A 114 -4.83 -19.69 -6.65
N SER A 115 -5.00 -20.18 -5.42
CA SER A 115 -3.93 -20.75 -4.61
C SER A 115 -4.06 -22.27 -4.50
N GLN A 116 -2.92 -22.96 -4.43
CA GLN A 116 -2.87 -24.37 -4.09
C GLN A 116 -2.54 -24.54 -2.60
N VAL A 117 -3.47 -25.14 -1.87
CA VAL A 117 -3.40 -25.33 -0.43
C VAL A 117 -3.11 -26.79 -0.10
N GLY A 118 -2.11 -27.00 0.75
CA GLY A 118 -1.66 -28.33 1.14
C GLY A 118 -0.92 -29.07 0.02
N GLY A 119 -0.72 -30.37 0.23
CA GLY A 119 0.13 -31.19 -0.64
C GLY A 119 1.62 -31.15 -0.26
N PHE A 120 2.44 -31.79 -1.08
CA PHE A 120 3.89 -31.90 -0.90
C PHE A 120 4.58 -31.51 -2.20
N LEU A 121 5.42 -30.46 -2.19
CA LEU A 121 6.15 -29.96 -3.37
C LEU A 121 5.26 -29.73 -4.63
N GLY A 122 4.05 -29.20 -4.43
CA GLY A 122 3.07 -28.97 -5.50
C GLY A 122 2.19 -30.18 -5.86
N PHE A 123 2.31 -31.31 -5.16
CA PHE A 123 1.51 -32.52 -5.41
C PHE A 123 0.43 -32.74 -4.35
N GLY A 124 -0.79 -33.10 -4.78
CA GLY A 124 -1.88 -33.52 -3.88
C GLY A 124 -2.48 -32.41 -3.02
N GLY A 125 -2.24 -31.14 -3.38
CA GLY A 125 -2.92 -30.00 -2.77
C GLY A 125 -4.28 -29.74 -3.41
N ARG A 126 -5.18 -29.08 -2.68
CA ARG A 126 -6.48 -28.63 -3.22
C ARG A 126 -6.37 -27.20 -3.72
N ARG A 127 -7.20 -26.84 -4.70
CA ARG A 127 -7.23 -25.48 -5.25
C ARG A 127 -8.31 -24.65 -4.56
N VAL A 128 -7.95 -23.41 -4.28
CA VAL A 128 -8.78 -22.42 -3.61
C VAL A 128 -8.81 -21.15 -4.47
N LEU A 129 -9.99 -20.66 -4.79
CA LEU A 129 -10.18 -19.40 -5.52
C LEU A 129 -10.49 -18.28 -4.53
N SER A 130 -9.69 -17.23 -4.53
CA SER A 130 -9.95 -16.00 -3.79
C SER A 130 -10.48 -14.95 -4.76
N ILE A 131 -11.61 -14.33 -4.41
CA ILE A 131 -12.27 -13.31 -5.22
C ILE A 131 -12.37 -12.02 -4.41
N GLY A 132 -11.82 -10.96 -4.96
CA GLY A 132 -11.91 -9.62 -4.40
C GLY A 132 -13.31 -9.02 -4.46
N LEU A 133 -13.81 -8.53 -3.33
CA LEU A 133 -14.99 -7.67 -3.33
C LEU A 133 -14.70 -6.34 -4.04
N GLY A 134 -13.48 -5.81 -3.93
CA GLY A 134 -13.02 -4.66 -4.71
C GLY A 134 -13.12 -4.91 -6.22
N LEU A 135 -12.77 -6.12 -6.68
CA LEU A 135 -12.89 -6.53 -8.09
C LEU A 135 -14.37 -6.61 -8.52
N LEU A 136 -15.20 -7.31 -7.75
CA LEU A 136 -16.63 -7.45 -8.04
C LEU A 136 -17.38 -6.10 -8.04
N ALA A 137 -16.93 -5.16 -7.22
CA ALA A 137 -17.53 -3.82 -7.13
C ALA A 137 -17.39 -3.03 -8.44
N VAL A 138 -16.34 -3.29 -9.22
CA VAL A 138 -15.94 -2.42 -10.33
C VAL A 138 -15.97 -3.07 -11.71
N ASP A 139 -15.88 -4.40 -11.76
CA ASP A 139 -15.92 -5.15 -13.00
C ASP A 139 -17.35 -5.33 -13.52
N THR A 140 -17.46 -5.43 -14.83
CA THR A 140 -18.63 -6.03 -15.50
C THR A 140 -18.54 -7.56 -15.46
N LEU A 141 -19.64 -8.26 -15.76
CA LEU A 141 -19.65 -9.72 -15.83
C LEU A 141 -18.65 -10.28 -16.84
N SER A 142 -18.50 -9.61 -17.99
CA SER A 142 -17.51 -10.02 -19.00
C SER A 142 -16.07 -9.86 -18.50
N GLU A 143 -15.76 -8.78 -17.78
CA GLU A 143 -14.43 -8.51 -17.23
C GLU A 143 -14.10 -9.46 -16.08
N PHE A 144 -15.04 -9.66 -15.15
CA PHE A 144 -14.90 -10.63 -14.08
C PHE A 144 -14.67 -12.05 -14.60
N ARG A 145 -15.44 -12.49 -15.61
CA ARG A 145 -15.21 -13.78 -16.27
C ARG A 145 -13.83 -13.83 -16.93
N ALA A 146 -13.33 -12.72 -17.45
CA ALA A 146 -12.00 -12.63 -18.05
C ALA A 146 -10.90 -12.85 -17.02
N ALA A 147 -11.00 -12.21 -15.85
CA ALA A 147 -10.09 -12.38 -14.72
C ALA A 147 -10.11 -13.84 -14.23
N VAL A 148 -11.29 -14.41 -13.98
CA VAL A 148 -11.41 -15.83 -13.58
C VAL A 148 -10.84 -16.77 -14.65
N ALA A 149 -11.09 -16.50 -15.94
CA ALA A 149 -10.56 -17.32 -17.02
C ALA A 149 -9.03 -17.22 -17.12
N HIS A 150 -8.44 -16.05 -16.84
CA HIS A 150 -6.99 -15.88 -16.75
C HIS A 150 -6.44 -16.74 -15.60
N GLU A 151 -6.99 -16.61 -14.40
CA GLU A 151 -6.56 -17.38 -13.22
C GLU A 151 -6.66 -18.90 -13.43
N LEU A 152 -7.75 -19.35 -14.03
CA LEU A 152 -7.92 -20.77 -14.40
C LEU A 152 -6.99 -21.20 -15.55
N GLY A 153 -6.55 -20.25 -16.38
CA GLY A 153 -5.61 -20.46 -17.48
C GLY A 153 -4.26 -21.00 -17.00
N HIS A 154 -3.80 -20.57 -15.82
CA HIS A 154 -2.61 -21.13 -15.17
C HIS A 154 -2.71 -22.64 -14.90
N PHE A 155 -3.92 -23.20 -14.84
CA PHE A 155 -4.16 -24.62 -14.57
C PHE A 155 -4.62 -25.41 -15.80
N LYS A 156 -5.02 -24.74 -16.90
CA LYS A 156 -5.43 -25.40 -18.14
C LYS A 156 -4.26 -25.91 -18.96
N GLY A 157 -3.15 -25.17 -18.97
CA GLY A 157 -1.89 -25.64 -19.52
C GLY A 157 -1.32 -26.75 -18.65
N GLY A 158 -1.76 -27.99 -18.88
CA GLY A 158 -1.24 -29.21 -18.25
C GLY A 158 0.25 -29.49 -18.58
N GLU A 159 1.10 -28.48 -18.54
CA GLU A 159 2.53 -28.57 -18.77
C GLU A 159 3.23 -29.13 -17.54
N THR A 160 2.98 -30.40 -17.29
CA THR A 160 3.69 -31.26 -16.34
C THR A 160 3.67 -30.77 -14.88
N LYS A 161 3.70 -31.72 -13.96
CA LYS A 161 3.96 -31.46 -12.53
C LYS A 161 5.18 -30.54 -12.29
N LEU A 162 6.04 -30.40 -13.30
CA LEU A 162 7.20 -29.51 -13.37
C LEU A 162 6.86 -28.02 -13.39
N ALA A 163 5.86 -27.57 -14.16
CA ALA A 163 5.49 -26.15 -14.19
C ALA A 163 4.92 -25.69 -12.84
N GLY A 164 4.08 -26.53 -12.22
CA GLY A 164 3.59 -26.31 -10.86
C GLY A 164 4.70 -26.34 -9.81
N LEU A 165 5.71 -27.22 -9.97
CA LEU A 165 6.91 -27.22 -9.12
C LEU A 165 7.71 -25.93 -9.29
N ILE A 166 7.95 -25.46 -10.51
CA ILE A 166 8.69 -24.22 -10.77
C ILE A 166 7.93 -23.02 -10.19
N TYR A 167 6.63 -22.92 -10.42
CA TYR A 167 5.78 -21.85 -9.90
C TYR A 167 5.78 -21.81 -8.37
N SER A 168 5.49 -22.95 -7.71
CA SER A 168 5.52 -23.05 -6.25
C SER A 168 6.91 -22.77 -5.67
N THR A 169 7.98 -23.24 -6.32
CA THR A 169 9.36 -22.92 -5.91
C THR A 169 9.66 -21.43 -6.04
N ARG A 170 9.23 -20.78 -7.14
CA ARG A 170 9.40 -19.33 -7.32
C ARG A 170 8.67 -18.56 -6.23
N ALA A 171 7.42 -18.92 -5.92
CA ALA A 171 6.63 -18.28 -4.87
C ALA A 171 7.30 -18.43 -3.49
N ALA A 172 7.80 -19.64 -3.15
CA ALA A 172 8.53 -19.87 -1.92
C ALA A 172 9.84 -19.05 -1.84
N MET A 173 10.58 -18.96 -2.95
CA MET A 173 11.81 -18.16 -3.03
C MET A 173 11.53 -16.65 -2.92
N GLY A 174 10.43 -16.16 -3.51
CA GLY A 174 9.98 -14.77 -3.36
C GLY A 174 9.65 -14.44 -1.90
N ARG A 175 8.89 -15.31 -1.21
CA ARG A 175 8.60 -15.16 0.23
C ARG A 175 9.87 -15.19 1.07
N ALA A 176 10.78 -16.12 0.79
CA ALA A 176 12.07 -16.21 1.49
C ALA A 176 12.89 -14.93 1.32
N LEU A 177 12.95 -14.36 0.12
CA LEU A 177 13.63 -13.08 -0.14
C LEU A 177 12.96 -11.91 0.59
N ALA A 178 11.63 -11.85 0.62
CA ALA A 178 10.88 -10.81 1.35
C ALA A 178 11.20 -10.85 2.86
N LEU A 179 11.25 -12.04 3.45
CA LEU A 179 11.63 -12.23 4.86
C LEU A 179 13.10 -11.86 5.13
N LEU A 180 14.00 -12.19 4.19
CA LEU A 180 15.42 -11.90 4.33
C LEU A 180 15.76 -10.42 4.13
N GLY A 181 14.92 -9.66 3.42
CA GLY A 181 15.12 -8.26 3.02
C GLY A 181 16.27 -8.05 2.05
N GLN A 182 16.19 -6.97 1.25
CA GLN A 182 17.19 -6.71 0.21
C GLN A 182 18.46 -6.00 0.73
N ASP A 183 18.45 -5.44 1.96
CA ASP A 183 19.49 -4.52 2.47
C ASP A 183 20.41 -5.09 3.57
N GLY A 184 20.88 -6.33 3.43
CA GLY A 184 21.82 -6.94 4.38
C GLY A 184 23.30 -6.78 3.99
N GLN A 185 24.05 -5.91 4.68
CA GLN A 185 25.52 -5.77 4.52
C GLN A 185 26.34 -6.99 5.04
N VAL A 186 25.69 -8.01 5.62
CA VAL A 186 26.36 -9.18 6.19
C VAL A 186 26.79 -10.14 5.07
N PRO A 187 28.11 -10.36 4.82
CA PRO A 187 28.59 -11.19 3.72
C PRO A 187 28.06 -12.63 3.76
N LEU A 188 27.80 -13.14 4.97
CA LEU A 188 27.29 -14.49 5.21
C LEU A 188 25.85 -14.69 4.69
N ARG A 189 25.07 -13.62 4.50
CA ARG A 189 23.70 -13.68 3.94
C ARG A 189 23.66 -13.71 2.41
N ARG A 190 24.74 -13.29 1.74
CA ARG A 190 24.85 -13.21 0.27
C ARG A 190 24.55 -14.52 -0.46
N PRO A 191 25.04 -15.70 -0.04
CA PRO A 191 24.68 -16.95 -0.71
C PRO A 191 23.18 -17.28 -0.57
N PHE A 192 22.54 -16.90 0.55
CA PHE A 192 21.13 -17.16 0.83
C PHE A 192 20.17 -16.25 0.05
N THR A 193 20.62 -15.09 -0.44
CA THR A 193 19.84 -14.22 -1.32
C THR A 193 20.18 -14.43 -2.80
N TRP A 194 21.45 -14.74 -3.13
CA TRP A 194 21.90 -14.92 -4.51
C TRP A 194 21.27 -16.13 -5.19
N VAL A 195 21.15 -17.26 -4.49
CA VAL A 195 20.55 -18.49 -5.04
C VAL A 195 19.08 -18.28 -5.41
N PRO A 196 18.20 -17.75 -4.52
CA PRO A 196 16.84 -17.38 -4.88
C PRO A 196 16.76 -16.36 -6.03
N MET A 197 17.57 -15.30 -6.01
CA MET A 197 17.57 -14.29 -7.08
C MET A 197 17.97 -14.88 -8.45
N LEU A 198 18.97 -15.76 -8.47
CA LEU A 198 19.40 -16.44 -9.69
C LEU A 198 18.30 -17.39 -10.22
N PHE A 199 17.66 -18.16 -9.35
CA PHE A 199 16.52 -19.00 -9.74
C PHE A 199 15.37 -18.16 -10.31
N LEU A 200 15.01 -17.07 -9.63
CA LEU A 200 13.97 -16.15 -10.11
C LEU A 200 14.32 -15.55 -11.47
N ARG A 201 15.59 -15.20 -11.71
CA ARG A 201 16.05 -14.69 -13.01
C ARG A 201 15.98 -15.75 -14.12
N ILE A 202 16.43 -16.98 -13.85
CA ILE A 202 16.38 -18.08 -14.84
C ILE A 202 14.93 -18.42 -15.21
N THR A 203 14.04 -18.40 -14.23
CA THR A 203 12.63 -18.80 -14.41
C THR A 203 11.71 -17.64 -14.76
N GLN A 204 12.20 -16.39 -14.85
CA GLN A 204 11.39 -15.22 -15.16
C GLN A 204 10.69 -15.33 -16.52
N SER A 205 11.42 -15.76 -17.54
CA SER A 205 10.83 -15.93 -18.88
C SER A 205 9.80 -17.05 -18.98
N ILE A 206 9.88 -18.05 -18.07
CA ILE A 206 8.89 -19.12 -17.96
C ILE A 206 7.61 -18.51 -17.38
N SER A 207 7.74 -17.73 -16.30
CA SER A 207 6.64 -16.96 -15.70
C SER A 207 5.91 -16.11 -16.73
N ARG A 208 6.64 -15.27 -17.49
CA ARG A 208 6.04 -14.40 -18.50
C ARG A 208 5.32 -15.15 -19.62
N GLN A 209 5.79 -16.35 -19.99
CA GLN A 209 5.10 -17.17 -20.98
C GLN A 209 3.82 -17.78 -20.42
N GLN A 210 3.81 -18.18 -19.13
CA GLN A 210 2.61 -18.68 -18.47
C GLN A 210 1.51 -17.62 -18.40
N GLU A 211 1.87 -16.37 -18.16
CA GLU A 211 0.97 -15.22 -18.21
C GLU A 211 0.32 -15.05 -19.59
N LEU A 212 1.11 -15.11 -20.67
CA LEU A 212 0.56 -14.99 -22.04
C LEU A 212 -0.33 -16.20 -22.42
N VAL A 213 -0.04 -17.39 -21.90
CA VAL A 213 -0.90 -18.57 -22.08
C VAL A 213 -2.22 -18.40 -21.33
N ALA A 214 -2.19 -17.86 -20.13
CA ALA A 214 -3.39 -17.53 -19.37
C ALA A 214 -4.23 -16.45 -20.09
N ASP A 215 -3.58 -15.43 -20.64
CA ASP A 215 -4.22 -14.40 -21.48
C ASP A 215 -4.90 -15.00 -22.72
N GLU A 216 -4.20 -15.91 -23.41
CA GLU A 216 -4.76 -16.63 -24.55
C GLU A 216 -6.02 -17.42 -24.17
N TRP A 217 -6.02 -18.12 -23.04
CA TRP A 217 -7.19 -18.85 -22.57
C TRP A 217 -8.35 -17.92 -22.20
N SER A 218 -8.07 -16.83 -21.49
CA SER A 218 -9.06 -15.80 -21.17
C SER A 218 -9.72 -15.27 -22.45
N MET A 219 -8.92 -14.85 -23.42
CA MET A 219 -9.39 -14.34 -24.71
C MET A 219 -10.23 -15.35 -25.50
N ARG A 220 -9.85 -16.64 -25.51
CA ARG A 220 -10.61 -17.69 -26.20
C ARG A 220 -11.98 -17.95 -25.56
N VAL A 221 -12.11 -17.76 -24.24
CA VAL A 221 -13.33 -18.09 -23.49
C VAL A 221 -14.31 -16.94 -23.45
N VAL A 222 -13.80 -15.73 -23.21
CA VAL A 222 -14.62 -14.52 -22.96
C VAL A 222 -14.52 -13.47 -24.06
N GLY A 223 -13.58 -13.62 -25.00
CA GLY A 223 -13.34 -12.66 -26.07
C GLY A 223 -12.26 -11.63 -25.73
N LYS A 224 -11.60 -11.13 -26.79
CA LYS A 224 -10.50 -10.16 -26.71
C LYS A 224 -10.88 -8.85 -26.03
N ARG A 225 -12.06 -8.29 -26.33
CA ARG A 225 -12.52 -7.01 -25.78
C ARG A 225 -12.68 -7.07 -24.26
N ALA A 226 -13.34 -8.13 -23.76
CA ALA A 226 -13.52 -8.35 -22.33
C ALA A 226 -12.19 -8.50 -21.60
N HIS A 227 -11.27 -9.29 -22.16
CA HIS A 227 -9.93 -9.49 -21.60
C HIS A 227 -9.13 -8.19 -21.52
N VAL A 228 -9.01 -7.45 -22.64
CA VAL A 228 -8.24 -6.20 -22.67
C VAL A 228 -8.88 -5.12 -21.78
N SER A 229 -10.21 -5.04 -21.73
CA SER A 229 -10.91 -4.11 -20.83
C SER A 229 -10.65 -4.45 -19.37
N GLY A 230 -10.77 -5.74 -18.99
CA GLY A 230 -10.49 -6.22 -17.64
C GLY A 230 -9.06 -5.93 -17.20
N LEU A 231 -8.06 -6.22 -18.05
CA LEU A 231 -6.65 -5.92 -17.73
C LEU A 231 -6.38 -4.44 -17.46
N ARG A 232 -7.02 -3.54 -18.22
CA ARG A 232 -6.89 -2.11 -18.02
C ARG A 232 -7.59 -1.66 -16.73
N ARG A 233 -8.79 -2.17 -16.47
CA ARG A 233 -9.56 -1.84 -15.27
C ARG A 233 -8.86 -2.32 -14.01
N GLU A 234 -8.39 -3.57 -13.97
CA GLU A 234 -7.73 -4.14 -12.80
C GLU A 234 -6.50 -3.31 -12.40
N ALA A 235 -5.63 -2.98 -13.37
CA ALA A 235 -4.44 -2.17 -13.11
C ALA A 235 -4.79 -0.76 -12.60
N LEU A 236 -5.80 -0.12 -13.18
CA LEU A 236 -6.22 1.23 -12.81
C LEU A 236 -6.96 1.24 -11.45
N HIS A 237 -7.86 0.29 -11.23
CA HIS A 237 -8.73 0.23 -10.07
C HIS A 237 -7.99 -0.27 -8.83
N ALA A 238 -6.99 -1.16 -8.95
CA ALA A 238 -6.12 -1.49 -7.81
C ALA A 238 -5.43 -0.23 -7.23
N MET A 239 -5.00 0.70 -8.10
CA MET A 239 -4.50 2.01 -7.69
C MET A 239 -5.61 2.87 -7.06
N GLY A 240 -6.77 2.96 -7.73
CA GLY A 240 -7.91 3.73 -7.25
C GLY A 240 -8.43 3.27 -5.90
N TYR A 241 -8.41 1.97 -5.60
CA TYR A 241 -8.84 1.43 -4.31
C TYR A 241 -7.91 1.88 -3.19
N ARG A 242 -6.60 1.87 -3.44
CA ARG A 242 -5.60 2.40 -2.50
C ARG A 242 -5.83 3.88 -2.23
N LEU A 243 -6.02 4.70 -3.27
CA LEU A 243 -6.30 6.13 -3.11
C LEU A 243 -7.63 6.39 -2.39
N PHE A 244 -8.66 5.61 -2.68
CA PHE A 244 -9.93 5.64 -1.97
C PHE A 244 -9.74 5.36 -0.46
N LEU A 245 -9.03 4.30 -0.10
CA LEU A 245 -8.75 4.01 1.31
C LEU A 245 -7.94 5.14 1.97
N GLU A 246 -6.90 5.62 1.29
CA GLU A 246 -6.00 6.68 1.77
C GLU A 246 -6.73 8.01 1.98
N HIS A 247 -7.63 8.40 1.09
CA HIS A 247 -8.27 9.73 1.11
C HIS A 247 -9.66 9.74 1.77
N GLU A 248 -10.43 8.65 1.70
CA GLU A 248 -11.82 8.64 2.16
C GLU A 248 -12.04 7.83 3.45
N VAL A 249 -11.24 6.78 3.68
CA VAL A 249 -11.52 5.80 4.75
C VAL A 249 -10.57 5.96 5.92
N TYR A 250 -9.26 5.92 5.69
CA TYR A 250 -8.26 5.99 6.75
C TYR A 250 -8.37 7.28 7.58
N PRO A 251 -8.60 8.48 7.02
CA PRO A 251 -8.74 9.69 7.83
C PRO A 251 -9.88 9.59 8.85
N LEU A 252 -11.00 8.96 8.48
CA LEU A 252 -12.12 8.72 9.39
C LEU A 252 -11.80 7.59 10.39
N ALA A 253 -11.15 6.53 9.91
CA ALA A 253 -10.82 5.36 10.73
C ALA A 253 -9.84 5.70 11.87
N HIS A 254 -8.92 6.65 11.65
CA HIS A 254 -8.06 7.19 12.71
C HIS A 254 -8.85 7.95 13.80
N GLY A 255 -10.07 8.39 13.49
CA GLY A 255 -11.05 8.93 14.42
C GLY A 255 -12.05 7.89 14.92
N ASP A 256 -11.73 6.59 14.83
CA ASP A 256 -12.51 5.44 15.28
C ASP A 256 -13.87 5.24 14.58
N VAL A 257 -14.08 5.90 13.42
CA VAL A 257 -15.30 5.81 12.61
C VAL A 257 -14.98 5.26 11.23
N VAL A 258 -15.72 4.24 10.79
CA VAL A 258 -15.53 3.66 9.45
C VAL A 258 -16.88 3.65 8.71
N PRO A 259 -16.92 4.00 7.41
CA PRO A 259 -18.12 3.81 6.62
C PRO A 259 -18.56 2.34 6.57
N ASP A 260 -19.85 2.09 6.71
CA ASP A 260 -20.44 0.76 6.93
C ASP A 260 -20.48 -0.13 5.67
N ASN A 261 -20.29 0.45 4.49
CA ASN A 261 -20.11 -0.27 3.23
C ASN A 261 -18.97 0.36 2.40
N LEU A 262 -17.77 -0.22 2.50
CA LEU A 262 -16.59 0.27 1.77
C LEU A 262 -16.74 0.12 0.26
N PHE A 263 -17.33 -0.97 -0.21
CA PHE A 263 -17.40 -1.28 -1.63
C PHE A 263 -18.43 -0.43 -2.37
N GLU A 264 -19.53 -0.07 -1.70
CA GLU A 264 -20.44 0.96 -2.18
C GLU A 264 -19.74 2.32 -2.26
N GLY A 265 -19.01 2.69 -1.22
CA GLY A 265 -18.21 3.92 -1.19
C GLY A 265 -17.22 3.98 -2.35
N TYR A 266 -16.54 2.87 -2.59
CA TYR A 266 -15.57 2.75 -3.66
C TYR A 266 -16.22 2.89 -5.06
N ARG A 267 -17.38 2.27 -5.28
CA ARG A 267 -18.15 2.46 -6.53
C ARG A 267 -18.52 3.93 -6.76
N ARG A 268 -18.94 4.64 -5.71
CA ARG A 268 -19.26 6.07 -5.78
C ARG A 268 -18.00 6.92 -6.05
N TYR A 269 -16.89 6.61 -5.38
CA TYR A 269 -15.59 7.27 -5.58
C TYR A 269 -15.13 7.18 -7.04
N LEU A 270 -15.26 6.02 -7.70
CA LEU A 270 -14.87 5.89 -9.11
C LEU A 270 -15.77 6.67 -10.10
N THR A 271 -16.85 7.27 -9.62
CA THR A 271 -17.71 8.17 -10.41
C THR A 271 -17.55 9.64 -10.04
N SER A 272 -16.65 9.96 -9.10
CA SER A 272 -16.50 11.29 -8.53
C SER A 272 -15.60 12.21 -9.36
N SER A 273 -15.63 13.50 -9.04
CA SER A 273 -14.70 14.47 -9.63
C SER A 273 -13.24 14.19 -9.27
N ALA A 274 -12.93 13.82 -8.02
CA ALA A 274 -11.56 13.54 -7.60
C ALA A 274 -10.94 12.39 -8.40
N TRP A 275 -11.68 11.31 -8.62
CA TRP A 275 -11.18 10.20 -9.42
C TRP A 275 -11.01 10.57 -10.91
N ALA A 276 -11.84 11.46 -11.45
CA ALA A 276 -11.67 11.97 -12.80
C ALA A 276 -10.40 12.82 -12.94
N ASP A 277 -10.02 13.59 -11.91
CA ASP A 277 -8.77 14.34 -11.85
C ASP A 277 -7.57 13.41 -11.78
N GLU A 278 -7.59 12.45 -10.85
CA GLU A 278 -6.54 11.43 -10.68
C GLU A 278 -6.30 10.63 -11.96
N GLN A 279 -7.37 10.23 -12.67
CA GLN A 279 -7.24 9.55 -13.96
C GLN A 279 -6.53 10.41 -15.02
N ARG A 280 -6.79 11.73 -15.05
CA ARG A 280 -6.12 12.64 -15.99
C ARG A 280 -4.63 12.78 -15.66
N GLU A 281 -4.29 12.88 -14.38
CA GLU A 281 -2.90 12.92 -13.93
C GLU A 281 -2.17 11.61 -14.24
N LEU A 282 -2.78 10.46 -13.94
CA LEU A 282 -2.24 9.14 -14.27
C LEU A 282 -2.07 8.92 -15.77
N ALA A 283 -2.98 9.44 -16.60
CA ALA A 283 -2.85 9.37 -18.05
C ALA A 283 -1.72 10.28 -18.58
N GLY A 284 -1.50 11.44 -17.93
CA GLY A 284 -0.38 12.33 -18.23
C GLY A 284 0.98 11.80 -17.76
N ALA A 285 0.98 11.07 -16.65
CA ALA A 285 2.12 10.36 -16.08
C ALA A 285 2.24 8.95 -16.67
N ALA A 286 2.51 8.84 -17.97
CA ALA A 286 2.77 7.54 -18.59
C ALA A 286 3.86 6.77 -17.80
N PRO A 287 3.66 5.48 -17.46
CA PRO A 287 4.62 4.79 -16.62
C PRO A 287 5.88 4.42 -17.41
N GLU A 288 6.94 5.23 -17.27
CA GLU A 288 8.34 4.78 -17.42
C GLU A 288 8.75 3.82 -16.29
N ARG A 289 7.84 2.98 -15.78
CA ARG A 289 8.23 1.93 -14.85
C ARG A 289 8.84 0.81 -15.66
N GLU A 290 10.17 0.85 -15.83
CA GLU A 290 10.91 -0.30 -16.32
C GLU A 290 10.58 -1.51 -15.45
N SER A 291 9.97 -2.54 -16.04
CA SER A 291 9.72 -3.81 -15.36
C SER A 291 11.03 -4.31 -14.74
N GLY A 292 11.08 -4.42 -13.42
CA GLY A 292 12.28 -4.81 -12.71
C GLY A 292 12.77 -6.21 -13.15
N PRO A 293 14.05 -6.55 -12.94
CA PRO A 293 14.63 -7.84 -13.34
C PRO A 293 13.97 -9.08 -12.70
N TYR A 294 13.06 -8.88 -11.74
CA TYR A 294 12.36 -9.94 -11.00
C TYR A 294 10.84 -9.89 -11.17
N ASP A 295 10.32 -8.96 -11.96
CA ASP A 295 8.88 -8.86 -12.23
C ASP A 295 8.39 -10.11 -12.97
N SER A 296 7.42 -10.80 -12.36
CA SER A 296 6.84 -12.06 -12.82
C SER A 296 5.86 -11.87 -13.97
N HIS A 297 5.30 -10.67 -14.12
CA HIS A 297 4.31 -10.35 -15.15
C HIS A 297 4.96 -9.62 -16.33
N PRO A 298 4.52 -9.89 -17.58
CA PRO A 298 4.80 -9.00 -18.70
C PRO A 298 4.17 -7.63 -18.46
N ARG A 299 4.70 -6.59 -19.13
CA ARG A 299 4.12 -5.24 -19.00
C ARG A 299 2.70 -5.23 -19.57
N LEU A 300 1.86 -4.30 -19.10
CA LEU A 300 0.49 -4.17 -19.59
C LEU A 300 0.47 -3.93 -21.11
N GLU A 301 1.40 -3.14 -21.65
CA GLU A 301 1.51 -2.89 -23.08
C GLU A 301 1.90 -4.16 -23.86
N GLU A 302 2.76 -5.02 -23.29
CA GLU A 302 3.16 -6.29 -23.89
C GLU A 302 1.96 -7.25 -24.00
N ARG A 303 1.13 -7.31 -22.96
CA ARG A 303 -0.09 -8.14 -22.91
C ARG A 303 -1.17 -7.61 -23.86
N ILE A 304 -1.37 -6.30 -23.92
CA ILE A 304 -2.30 -5.67 -24.88
C ILE A 304 -1.82 -5.94 -26.32
N ALA A 305 -0.54 -5.73 -26.61
CA ALA A 305 0.01 -6.01 -27.94
C ALA A 305 -0.07 -7.50 -28.29
N PHE A 306 0.05 -8.41 -27.32
CA PHE A 306 -0.21 -9.83 -27.51
C PHE A 306 -1.67 -10.09 -27.87
N ALA A 307 -2.61 -9.54 -27.12
CA ALA A 307 -4.04 -9.63 -27.42
C ALA A 307 -4.39 -9.07 -28.81
N GLU A 308 -3.72 -7.99 -29.23
CA GLU A 308 -3.90 -7.41 -30.56
C GLU A 308 -3.56 -8.38 -31.70
N ARG A 309 -2.53 -9.21 -31.53
CA ARG A 309 -2.07 -10.20 -32.52
C ARG A 309 -2.86 -11.51 -32.52
N MET A 310 -3.67 -11.75 -31.50
CA MET A 310 -4.44 -12.99 -31.37
C MET A 310 -5.66 -12.98 -32.29
N ASP A 311 -5.83 -14.05 -33.06
CA ASP A 311 -7.01 -14.31 -33.88
C ASP A 311 -8.01 -15.15 -33.08
N VAL A 312 -8.87 -14.45 -32.32
CA VAL A 312 -9.93 -15.05 -31.50
C VAL A 312 -11.28 -14.43 -31.86
N PRO A 313 -12.38 -15.21 -31.90
CA PRO A 313 -13.70 -14.68 -32.15
C PRO A 313 -14.08 -13.61 -31.12
N GLU A 314 -14.71 -12.53 -31.58
CA GLU A 314 -15.34 -11.58 -30.65
C GLU A 314 -16.54 -12.22 -29.97
N GLN A 315 -16.74 -11.84 -28.72
CA GLN A 315 -17.89 -12.23 -27.90
C GLN A 315 -18.63 -10.96 -27.49
N PRO A 316 -19.98 -10.99 -27.37
CA PRO A 316 -20.73 -9.88 -26.81
C PRO A 316 -20.26 -9.55 -25.39
N LEU A 317 -20.18 -8.25 -25.09
CA LEU A 317 -19.88 -7.76 -23.74
C LEU A 317 -21.16 -7.78 -22.90
N ASP A 318 -21.06 -8.39 -21.73
CA ASP A 318 -22.07 -8.36 -20.68
C ASP A 318 -21.65 -7.31 -19.65
N GLU A 319 -22.19 -6.10 -19.82
CA GLU A 319 -21.85 -4.91 -19.01
C GLU A 319 -22.56 -4.89 -17.65
N THR A 320 -23.31 -5.94 -17.31
CA THR A 320 -23.94 -6.07 -15.99
C THR A 320 -22.86 -6.01 -14.90
N PRO A 321 -23.03 -5.25 -13.80
CA PRO A 321 -22.02 -5.19 -12.74
C PRO A 321 -21.78 -6.54 -12.07
N ALA A 322 -20.52 -6.89 -11.82
CA ALA A 322 -20.14 -8.21 -11.33
C ALA A 322 -20.63 -8.51 -9.90
N TYR A 323 -20.75 -7.50 -9.04
CA TYR A 323 -21.33 -7.65 -7.70
C TYR A 323 -22.76 -8.20 -7.74
N THR A 324 -23.49 -8.07 -8.85
CA THR A 324 -24.81 -8.69 -9.01
C THR A 324 -24.78 -10.22 -9.05
N LEU A 325 -23.61 -10.85 -9.19
CA LEU A 325 -23.45 -12.30 -9.01
C LEU A 325 -23.66 -12.74 -7.57
N LEU A 326 -23.44 -11.83 -6.61
CA LEU A 326 -23.65 -12.09 -5.21
C LEU A 326 -25.17 -12.08 -4.90
N SER A 327 -25.62 -13.02 -4.08
CA SER A 327 -26.91 -12.90 -3.41
C SER A 327 -26.76 -11.88 -2.29
N ASP A 328 -27.66 -10.92 -2.22
CA ASP A 328 -27.66 -9.84 -1.22
C ASP A 328 -26.26 -9.19 -1.05
N ALA A 329 -25.76 -8.64 -2.17
CA ALA A 329 -24.43 -8.04 -2.23
C ALA A 329 -24.22 -6.98 -1.14
N GLU A 330 -25.21 -6.15 -0.88
CA GLU A 330 -25.11 -5.08 0.11
C GLU A 330 -24.93 -5.63 1.54
N ALA A 331 -25.74 -6.62 1.95
CA ALA A 331 -25.59 -7.22 3.27
C ALA A 331 -24.22 -7.92 3.43
N LEU A 332 -23.74 -8.58 2.37
CA LEU A 332 -22.44 -9.23 2.36
C LEU A 332 -21.29 -8.21 2.46
N GLU A 333 -21.34 -7.13 1.69
CA GLU A 333 -20.36 -6.04 1.71
C GLU A 333 -20.27 -5.35 3.07
N ARG A 334 -21.43 -5.08 3.70
CA ARG A 334 -21.50 -4.50 5.06
C ARG A 334 -20.90 -5.42 6.11
N ARG A 335 -21.25 -6.72 6.07
CA ARG A 335 -20.68 -7.72 6.98
C ARG A 335 -19.16 -7.83 6.79
N PHE A 336 -18.69 -7.89 5.55
CA PHE A 336 -17.26 -7.97 5.25
C PHE A 336 -16.52 -6.71 5.71
N THR A 337 -17.11 -5.52 5.51
CA THR A 337 -16.56 -4.25 6.02
C THR A 337 -16.36 -4.29 7.54
N ALA A 338 -17.36 -4.79 8.28
CA ALA A 338 -17.25 -4.94 9.73
C ALA A 338 -16.15 -5.93 10.16
N GLU A 339 -15.94 -7.00 9.38
CA GLU A 339 -14.88 -7.99 9.64
C GLU A 339 -13.47 -7.46 9.34
N LEU A 340 -13.32 -6.58 8.35
CA LEU A 340 -12.05 -5.90 8.05
C LEU A 340 -11.63 -4.92 9.15
N TRP A 341 -12.62 -4.34 9.84
CA TRP A 341 -12.42 -3.30 10.85
C TRP A 341 -12.95 -3.74 12.22
N PRO A 342 -12.43 -4.84 12.81
CA PRO A 342 -12.96 -5.42 14.04
C PRO A 342 -12.81 -4.50 15.27
N ASN A 343 -11.92 -3.50 15.18
CA ASN A 343 -11.65 -2.53 16.24
C ASN A 343 -12.33 -1.17 15.99
N ALA A 344 -13.07 -0.99 14.89
CA ALA A 344 -13.81 0.25 14.68
C ALA A 344 -14.86 0.42 15.78
N VAL A 345 -14.91 1.62 16.37
CA VAL A 345 -15.85 1.93 17.45
C VAL A 345 -17.25 2.15 16.87
N GLU A 346 -17.33 2.74 15.68
CA GLU A 346 -18.60 3.07 15.03
C GLU A 346 -18.56 2.81 13.52
N LEU A 347 -19.57 2.10 13.00
CA LEU A 347 -19.81 1.95 11.57
C LEU A 347 -20.95 2.90 11.15
N ILE A 348 -20.71 3.75 10.15
CA ILE A 348 -21.67 4.80 9.73
C ILE A 348 -22.05 4.71 8.25
N PRO A 349 -23.25 5.13 7.84
CA PRO A 349 -23.56 5.26 6.42
C PRO A 349 -22.76 6.41 5.78
N TRP A 350 -22.46 6.30 4.49
CA TRP A 350 -21.75 7.35 3.74
C TRP A 350 -22.44 8.73 3.78
N SER A 351 -23.75 8.78 3.97
CA SER A 351 -24.49 10.04 4.14
C SER A 351 -24.06 10.83 5.38
N GLU A 352 -23.49 10.16 6.39
CA GLU A 352 -23.01 10.79 7.63
C GLU A 352 -21.52 11.13 7.59
N ALA A 353 -20.80 10.71 6.54
CA ALA A 353 -19.36 10.98 6.41
C ALA A 353 -19.04 12.48 6.46
N GLY A 354 -19.88 13.34 5.87
CA GLY A 354 -19.68 14.80 5.90
C GLY A 354 -19.67 15.38 7.32
N ALA A 355 -20.53 14.87 8.20
CA ALA A 355 -20.55 15.28 9.61
C ALA A 355 -19.27 14.84 10.33
N ARG A 356 -18.69 13.68 9.99
CA ARG A 356 -17.43 13.22 10.59
C ARG A 356 -16.21 13.95 10.04
N TRP A 357 -16.20 14.25 8.74
CA TRP A 357 -15.20 15.12 8.13
C TRP A 357 -15.17 16.51 8.77
N SER A 358 -16.32 17.02 9.22
CA SER A 358 -16.37 18.28 9.95
C SER A 358 -15.55 18.26 11.25
N VAL A 359 -15.45 17.11 11.93
CA VAL A 359 -14.64 16.98 13.15
C VAL A 359 -13.16 17.20 12.82
N LEU A 360 -12.68 16.56 11.75
CA LEU A 360 -11.29 16.73 11.29
C LEU A 360 -11.00 18.17 10.86
N TRP A 361 -11.94 18.82 10.16
CA TRP A 361 -11.77 20.22 9.73
C TRP A 361 -11.85 21.20 10.91
N ASN A 362 -12.70 20.93 11.91
CA ASN A 362 -12.76 21.70 13.15
C ASN A 362 -11.46 21.55 13.95
N GLU A 363 -10.82 20.38 13.95
CA GLU A 363 -9.50 20.19 14.56
C GLU A 363 -8.41 21.00 13.84
N THR A 364 -8.44 21.02 12.50
CA THR A 364 -7.56 21.89 11.71
C THR A 364 -7.81 23.37 12.02
N ALA A 365 -9.08 23.81 12.10
CA ALA A 365 -9.43 25.18 12.48
C ALA A 365 -8.94 25.53 13.89
N SER A 366 -9.08 24.61 14.85
CA SER A 366 -8.54 24.75 16.21
C SER A 366 -7.02 24.89 16.21
N ARG A 367 -6.31 24.11 15.36
CA ARG A 367 -4.86 24.24 15.20
C ARG A 367 -4.47 25.58 14.62
N VAL A 368 -5.20 26.08 13.62
CA VAL A 368 -5.00 27.41 13.05
C VAL A 368 -5.13 28.49 14.13
N GLN A 369 -6.24 28.51 14.87
CA GLN A 369 -6.43 29.52 15.92
C GLN A 369 -5.42 29.38 17.08
N ALA A 370 -5.02 28.15 17.42
CA ALA A 370 -4.06 27.93 18.50
C ALA A 370 -2.63 28.36 18.13
N ARG A 371 -2.21 28.14 16.87
CA ARG A 371 -0.86 28.49 16.36
C ARG A 371 -0.78 29.94 15.89
N VAL A 372 -1.89 30.52 15.44
CA VAL A 372 -1.98 31.91 14.97
C VAL A 372 -3.15 32.61 15.69
N PRO A 373 -2.97 33.03 16.97
CA PRO A 373 -4.07 33.54 17.80
C PRO A 373 -4.82 34.74 17.24
N ASP A 374 -4.12 35.60 16.49
CA ASP A 374 -4.70 36.80 15.86
C ASP A 374 -5.24 36.53 14.45
N PHE A 375 -5.45 35.27 14.06
CA PHE A 375 -6.06 34.93 12.78
C PHE A 375 -7.58 35.11 12.84
N SER A 376 -8.13 35.69 11.77
CA SER A 376 -9.57 35.95 11.58
C SER A 376 -9.89 35.99 10.09
N LEU A 377 -11.18 35.97 9.73
CA LEU A 377 -11.60 36.03 8.33
C LEU A 377 -11.11 37.30 7.60
N ALA A 378 -10.99 38.43 8.30
CA ALA A 378 -10.44 39.70 7.79
C ALA A 378 -9.01 39.56 7.23
N ARG A 379 -8.23 38.60 7.77
CA ARG A 379 -6.83 38.40 7.37
C ARG A 379 -6.67 37.47 6.18
N VAL A 380 -7.72 36.73 5.80
CA VAL A 380 -7.66 35.76 4.70
C VAL A 380 -7.27 36.44 3.37
N PRO A 381 -7.90 37.55 2.92
CA PRO A 381 -7.52 38.18 1.65
C PRO A 381 -6.06 38.63 1.59
N ALA A 382 -5.55 39.21 2.69
CA ALA A 382 -4.16 39.67 2.77
C ALA A 382 -3.17 38.49 2.78
N LEU A 383 -3.50 37.43 3.53
CA LEU A 383 -2.72 36.20 3.56
C LEU A 383 -2.59 35.58 2.17
N LEU A 384 -3.70 35.40 1.44
CA LEU A 384 -3.67 34.68 0.16
C LEU A 384 -2.95 35.45 -0.96
N LYS A 385 -2.88 36.79 -0.88
CA LYS A 385 -2.19 37.63 -1.87
C LYS A 385 -0.67 37.69 -1.69
N ASP A 386 -0.19 37.62 -0.45
CA ASP A 386 1.25 37.77 -0.15
C ASP A 386 1.94 36.41 0.00
N ALA A 387 2.96 36.16 -0.82
CA ALA A 387 3.76 34.94 -0.75
C ALA A 387 4.48 34.80 0.59
N ALA A 388 5.02 35.90 1.15
CA ALA A 388 5.74 35.84 2.42
C ALA A 388 4.80 35.52 3.59
N ALA A 389 3.59 36.11 3.60
CA ALA A 389 2.55 35.77 4.56
C ALA A 389 2.13 34.30 4.45
N ARG A 390 1.96 33.76 3.24
CA ARG A 390 1.63 32.33 3.03
C ARG A 390 2.68 31.40 3.60
N GLU A 391 3.96 31.70 3.37
CA GLU A 391 5.05 30.90 3.92
C GLU A 391 5.08 30.94 5.45
N ALA A 392 4.98 32.14 6.03
CA ALA A 392 4.98 32.30 7.49
C ALA A 392 3.78 31.59 8.14
N PHE A 393 2.61 31.66 7.52
CA PHE A 393 1.42 30.95 7.98
C PHE A 393 1.60 29.44 7.86
N ALA A 394 2.06 28.93 6.72
CA ALA A 394 2.29 27.50 6.51
C ALA A 394 3.31 26.93 7.52
N GLU A 395 4.39 27.65 7.79
CA GLU A 395 5.39 27.28 8.80
C GLU A 395 4.83 27.28 10.24
N ALA A 396 3.86 28.14 10.55
CA ALA A 396 3.20 28.13 11.84
C ALA A 396 2.24 26.93 12.01
N ILE A 397 1.52 26.56 10.95
CA ILE A 397 0.57 25.43 10.95
C ILE A 397 1.29 24.08 10.87
N ASP A 398 2.35 24.01 10.06
CA ASP A 398 3.14 22.81 9.81
C ASP A 398 4.64 23.13 10.01
N PRO A 399 5.14 23.09 11.26
CA PRO A 399 6.52 23.47 11.59
C PRO A 399 7.61 22.65 10.87
N ARG A 400 7.26 21.52 10.24
CA ARG A 400 8.21 20.77 9.41
C ARG A 400 8.66 21.55 8.17
N LEU A 401 7.89 22.55 7.75
CA LEU A 401 8.22 23.43 6.63
C LEU A 401 9.30 24.46 6.97
N VAL A 402 9.57 24.72 8.26
CA VAL A 402 10.60 25.66 8.70
C VAL A 402 11.97 25.16 8.23
N GLY A 403 12.57 25.92 7.30
CA GLY A 403 13.86 25.57 6.70
C GLY A 403 13.81 24.36 5.76
N TYR A 404 12.62 23.90 5.35
CA TYR A 404 12.45 22.93 4.28
C TYR A 404 12.95 23.54 2.97
N ARG A 405 13.78 22.84 2.19
CA ARG A 405 14.47 23.37 1.00
C ARG A 405 14.28 22.53 -0.26
N VAL A 406 13.51 21.46 -0.19
CA VAL A 406 13.25 20.58 -1.34
C VAL A 406 12.47 21.36 -2.40
N PRO A 407 12.68 21.11 -3.72
CA PRO A 407 12.04 21.89 -4.78
C PRO A 407 10.50 21.95 -4.73
N ASP A 408 9.84 20.95 -4.12
CA ASP A 408 8.40 20.89 -3.89
C ASP A 408 7.90 21.82 -2.75
N ARG A 409 8.77 22.63 -2.14
CA ARG A 409 8.37 23.52 -1.02
C ARG A 409 7.19 24.41 -1.37
N ALA A 410 7.20 25.04 -2.54
CA ALA A 410 6.14 25.97 -2.93
C ALA A 410 4.78 25.27 -3.03
N GLU A 411 4.77 24.05 -3.56
CA GLU A 411 3.60 23.18 -3.63
C GLU A 411 3.11 22.79 -2.24
N ARG A 412 4.00 22.35 -1.34
CA ARG A 412 3.63 22.03 0.05
C ARG A 412 3.07 23.23 0.82
N VAL A 413 3.66 24.41 0.63
CA VAL A 413 3.15 25.66 1.23
C VAL A 413 1.74 25.94 0.70
N HIS A 414 1.52 25.78 -0.62
CA HIS A 414 0.22 25.93 -1.24
C HIS A 414 -0.80 24.95 -0.65
N GLU A 415 -0.47 23.67 -0.53
CA GLU A 415 -1.32 22.63 0.06
C GLU A 415 -1.72 22.94 1.51
N VAL A 416 -0.74 23.31 2.35
CA VAL A 416 -0.97 23.64 3.77
C VAL A 416 -1.87 24.86 3.89
N VAL A 417 -1.60 25.93 3.15
CA VAL A 417 -2.43 27.15 3.15
C VAL A 417 -3.83 26.83 2.66
N ARG A 418 -3.97 26.15 1.51
CA ARG A 418 -5.25 25.76 0.93
C ARG A 418 -6.08 24.96 1.92
N HIS A 419 -5.53 23.89 2.50
CA HIS A 419 -6.24 23.04 3.44
C HIS A 419 -6.61 23.77 4.73
N ALA A 420 -5.65 24.46 5.37
CA ALA A 420 -5.86 25.11 6.66
C ALA A 420 -6.85 26.28 6.56
N VAL A 421 -6.75 27.11 5.51
CA VAL A 421 -7.68 28.24 5.31
C VAL A 421 -9.06 27.73 4.90
N SER A 422 -9.16 26.69 4.07
CA SER A 422 -10.46 26.07 3.72
C SER A 422 -11.16 25.52 4.96
N ALA A 423 -10.43 24.78 5.79
CA ALA A 423 -10.95 24.21 7.02
C ALA A 423 -11.38 25.29 8.03
N TYR A 424 -10.55 26.31 8.22
CA TYR A 424 -10.86 27.43 9.10
C TYR A 424 -12.11 28.20 8.65
N LEU A 425 -12.17 28.57 7.37
CA LEU A 425 -13.32 29.27 6.79
C LEU A 425 -14.59 28.43 6.93
N ALA A 426 -14.55 27.18 6.48
CA ALA A 426 -15.70 26.30 6.49
C ALA A 426 -16.23 26.02 7.91
N SER A 427 -15.33 25.85 8.88
CA SER A 427 -15.71 25.63 10.28
C SER A 427 -16.45 26.84 10.85
N ILE A 428 -15.98 28.06 10.56
CA ILE A 428 -16.70 29.29 10.95
C ILE A 428 -18.06 29.35 10.25
N LEU A 429 -18.11 29.18 8.92
CA LEU A 429 -19.36 29.24 8.17
C LEU A 429 -20.39 28.21 8.67
N ALA A 430 -19.97 26.99 9.00
CA ALA A 430 -20.84 25.95 9.53
C ALA A 430 -21.50 26.33 10.87
N ARG A 431 -20.79 27.05 11.75
CA ARG A 431 -21.38 27.58 13.00
C ARG A 431 -22.50 28.59 12.75
N HIS A 432 -22.55 29.19 11.56
CA HIS A 432 -23.60 30.11 11.13
C HIS A 432 -24.73 29.41 10.34
N GLY A 433 -24.88 28.09 10.51
CA GLY A 433 -26.06 27.34 10.10
C GLY A 433 -25.96 26.64 8.75
N LEU A 434 -24.76 26.52 8.17
CA LEU A 434 -24.55 25.65 7.00
C LEU A 434 -24.24 24.22 7.45
N ALA A 435 -24.87 23.25 6.78
CA ALA A 435 -24.64 21.83 7.05
C ALA A 435 -23.53 21.27 6.17
N TRP A 436 -22.70 20.40 6.74
CA TRP A 436 -21.64 19.70 6.02
C TRP A 436 -22.22 18.60 5.14
N THR A 437 -21.80 18.57 3.89
CA THR A 437 -22.21 17.56 2.91
C THR A 437 -21.01 17.10 2.11
N THR A 438 -20.85 15.80 1.97
CA THR A 438 -19.88 15.22 1.03
C THR A 438 -20.37 13.85 0.56
N ALA A 439 -19.81 13.40 -0.56
CA ALA A 439 -19.91 12.03 -1.04
C ALA A 439 -18.49 11.51 -1.30
N PRO A 440 -18.27 10.19 -1.36
CA PRO A 440 -16.95 9.62 -1.65
C PRO A 440 -16.30 10.28 -2.87
N GLY A 441 -15.12 10.88 -2.69
CA GLY A 441 -14.35 11.52 -3.76
C GLY A 441 -14.93 12.84 -4.27
N GLU A 442 -15.93 13.40 -3.59
CA GLU A 442 -16.42 14.77 -3.84
C GLU A 442 -15.83 15.72 -2.80
N PRO A 443 -15.61 17.01 -3.16
CA PRO A 443 -15.12 17.98 -2.19
C PRO A 443 -16.16 18.21 -1.07
N LEU A 444 -15.66 18.43 0.14
CA LEU A 444 -16.48 18.73 1.30
C LEU A 444 -17.13 20.10 1.14
N LYS A 445 -18.47 20.11 1.05
CA LYS A 445 -19.28 21.30 0.78
C LYS A 445 -20.09 21.66 2.02
N LEU A 446 -20.53 22.92 2.04
CA LEU A 446 -21.47 23.47 3.00
C LEU A 446 -22.77 23.83 2.28
N GLU A 447 -23.92 23.39 2.78
CA GLU A 447 -25.22 23.66 2.17
C GLU A 447 -26.23 24.26 3.17
N ARG A 448 -26.98 25.26 2.72
CA ARG A 448 -28.13 25.83 3.44
C ARG A 448 -29.16 26.37 2.45
N GLU A 449 -30.42 25.93 2.53
CA GLU A 449 -31.55 26.51 1.78
C GLU A 449 -31.29 26.68 0.26
N GLY A 450 -30.53 25.76 -0.36
CA GLY A 450 -30.16 25.78 -1.78
C GLY A 450 -28.86 26.56 -2.10
N GLU A 451 -28.27 27.24 -1.12
CA GLU A 451 -26.93 27.81 -1.21
C GLU A 451 -25.89 26.72 -0.93
N ARG A 452 -24.95 26.54 -1.86
CA ARG A 452 -23.84 25.59 -1.74
C ARG A 452 -22.52 26.33 -1.84
N VAL A 453 -21.66 26.07 -0.88
CA VAL A 453 -20.30 26.62 -0.81
C VAL A 453 -19.32 25.46 -0.85
N ASP A 454 -18.38 25.51 -1.77
CA ASP A 454 -17.18 24.68 -1.76
C ASP A 454 -16.03 25.54 -1.22
N PRO A 455 -15.65 25.37 0.06
CA PRO A 455 -14.63 26.20 0.70
C PRO A 455 -13.27 26.04 0.03
N THR A 456 -12.95 24.84 -0.46
CA THR A 456 -11.68 24.56 -1.11
C THR A 456 -11.61 25.21 -2.48
N ALA A 457 -12.68 25.13 -3.28
CA ALA A 457 -12.73 25.82 -4.57
C ALA A 457 -12.68 27.34 -4.41
N LEU A 458 -13.33 27.89 -3.37
CA LEU A 458 -13.27 29.32 -3.06
C LEU A 458 -11.85 29.77 -2.72
N VAL A 459 -11.17 29.07 -1.80
CA VAL A 459 -9.79 29.39 -1.40
C VAL A 459 -8.80 29.20 -2.56
N GLU A 460 -8.97 28.14 -3.34
CA GLU A 460 -8.13 27.88 -4.53
C GLU A 460 -8.32 28.98 -5.59
N GLY A 461 -9.56 29.39 -5.84
CA GLY A 461 -9.86 30.48 -6.77
C GLY A 461 -9.23 31.80 -6.35
N LEU A 462 -9.21 32.10 -5.03
CA LEU A 462 -8.53 33.27 -4.46
C LEU A 462 -7.00 33.16 -4.58
N LEU A 463 -6.41 31.99 -4.29
CA LEU A 463 -4.97 31.74 -4.43
C LEU A 463 -4.50 31.86 -5.88
N ALA A 464 -5.30 31.35 -6.84
CA ALA A 464 -5.02 31.42 -8.26
C ALA A 464 -5.33 32.80 -8.87
N GLY A 465 -5.96 33.72 -8.13
CA GLY A 465 -6.39 35.03 -8.61
C GLY A 465 -7.54 34.99 -9.63
N THR A 466 -8.22 33.84 -9.76
CA THR A 466 -9.42 33.69 -10.61
C THR A 466 -10.66 34.25 -9.92
N LEU A 467 -10.64 34.32 -8.59
CA LEU A 467 -11.64 35.00 -7.77
C LEU A 467 -11.01 36.21 -7.07
N GLY A 468 -11.77 37.29 -6.99
CA GLY A 468 -11.42 38.47 -6.21
C GLY A 468 -11.84 38.33 -4.74
N PRO A 469 -11.22 39.09 -3.81
CA PRO A 469 -11.58 39.05 -2.38
C PRO A 469 -13.04 39.46 -2.12
N GLU A 470 -13.66 40.21 -3.05
CA GLU A 470 -15.06 40.63 -2.96
C GLU A 470 -16.03 39.44 -2.97
N GLU A 471 -15.61 38.27 -3.47
CA GLU A 471 -16.42 37.05 -3.44
C GLU A 471 -16.58 36.50 -2.01
N LEU A 472 -15.50 36.54 -1.22
CA LEU A 472 -15.54 36.16 0.20
C LEU A 472 -16.37 37.16 1.02
N GLU A 473 -16.25 38.45 0.72
CA GLU A 473 -17.07 39.51 1.33
C GLU A 473 -18.54 39.31 1.04
N ARG A 474 -18.92 39.11 -0.24
CA ARG A 474 -20.30 38.83 -0.64
C ARG A 474 -20.87 37.58 0.03
N LEU A 475 -20.09 36.50 0.12
CA LEU A 475 -20.49 35.29 0.82
C LEU A 475 -20.75 35.55 2.30
N ARG A 476 -19.84 36.25 2.98
CA ARG A 476 -19.99 36.60 4.38
C ARG A 476 -21.20 37.48 4.68
N GLU A 477 -21.42 38.52 3.87
CA GLU A 477 -22.55 39.44 4.02
C GLU A 477 -23.88 38.70 3.86
N ARG A 478 -24.00 37.83 2.85
CA ARG A 478 -25.18 36.99 2.63
C ARG A 478 -25.48 36.07 3.81
N LEU A 479 -24.44 35.53 4.44
CA LEU A 479 -24.55 34.61 5.58
C LEU A 479 -24.61 35.34 6.94
N GLY A 480 -24.48 36.66 6.97
CA GLY A 480 -24.49 37.46 8.21
C GLY A 480 -23.30 37.18 9.13
N VAL A 481 -22.16 36.75 8.59
CA VAL A 481 -20.94 36.46 9.34
C VAL A 481 -20.11 37.73 9.47
N ALA A 482 -19.56 38.05 10.65
CA ALA A 482 -18.73 39.25 10.89
C ALA A 482 -17.31 39.11 10.29
N GLU A 483 -16.63 40.24 10.02
CA GLU A 483 -15.36 40.26 9.27
C GLU A 483 -14.19 39.80 10.10
N ASP A 484 -14.22 40.20 11.34
CA ASP A 484 -13.33 39.77 12.40
C ASP A 484 -13.75 38.42 13.01
N ALA A 485 -14.69 37.67 12.40
CA ALA A 485 -15.07 36.36 12.90
C ALA A 485 -13.85 35.44 13.03
N THR A 486 -13.76 34.80 14.18
CA THR A 486 -12.71 33.86 14.54
C THR A 486 -13.30 32.48 14.89
N TRP A 487 -12.46 31.47 14.85
CA TRP A 487 -12.81 30.15 15.35
C TRP A 487 -12.59 30.13 16.86
N ASP A 488 -13.67 30.13 17.64
CA ASP A 488 -13.56 29.99 19.10
C ASP A 488 -13.13 28.57 19.47
N VAL A 489 -12.01 28.45 20.19
CA VAL A 489 -11.36 27.20 20.59
C VAL A 489 -11.45 27.06 22.09
N ARG A 490 -12.09 25.97 22.55
CA ARG A 490 -12.13 25.62 23.97
C ARG A 490 -10.73 25.25 24.46
N GLU A 491 -10.44 25.46 25.75
CA GLU A 491 -9.10 25.19 26.27
C GLU A 491 -8.65 23.74 26.06
N GLU A 492 -9.56 22.77 26.20
CA GLU A 492 -9.28 21.36 25.92
C GLU A 492 -8.93 21.11 24.44
N GLU A 493 -9.62 21.77 23.51
CA GLU A 493 -9.34 21.69 22.07
C GLU A 493 -8.02 22.37 21.72
N ARG A 494 -7.68 23.48 22.40
CA ARG A 494 -6.39 24.15 22.25
C ARG A 494 -5.25 23.25 22.69
N VAL A 495 -5.39 22.59 23.85
CA VAL A 495 -4.40 21.63 24.35
C VAL A 495 -4.24 20.48 23.37
N LYS A 496 -5.34 19.91 22.84
CA LYS A 496 -5.29 18.83 21.84
C LYS A 496 -4.65 19.30 20.53
N ALA A 497 -5.00 20.48 20.04
CA ALA A 497 -4.50 21.02 18.78
C ALA A 497 -3.01 21.38 18.80
N LEU A 498 -2.48 21.71 19.98
CA LEU A 498 -1.06 21.96 20.21
C LEU A 498 -0.29 20.71 20.69
N ALA A 499 -0.98 19.60 20.95
CA ALA A 499 -0.34 18.38 21.41
C ALA A 499 0.52 17.79 20.29
N PRO A 500 1.78 17.42 20.59
CA PRO A 500 2.65 16.82 19.60
C PRO A 500 2.12 15.43 19.19
N LEU A 501 2.30 15.07 17.91
CA LEU A 501 2.01 13.72 17.37
C LEU A 501 2.69 12.63 18.22
N ALA A 502 3.94 12.88 18.59
CA ALA A 502 4.68 12.10 19.57
C ALA A 502 5.55 13.03 20.42
N PRO A 503 5.61 12.86 21.75
CA PRO A 503 6.52 13.63 22.59
C PRO A 503 7.97 13.26 22.25
N VAL A 504 8.71 14.24 21.69
CA VAL A 504 10.11 14.06 21.28
C VAL A 504 11.04 14.72 22.29
N THR A 505 11.82 13.89 23.01
CA THR A 505 12.87 14.39 23.90
C THR A 505 14.21 14.44 23.17
N VAL A 506 14.86 15.61 23.14
CA VAL A 506 16.22 15.74 22.62
C VAL A 506 17.21 15.88 23.76
N ARG A 507 18.30 15.12 23.72
CA ARG A 507 19.42 15.22 24.67
C ARG A 507 20.74 15.38 23.93
N ARG A 508 21.57 16.30 24.41
CA ARG A 508 22.92 16.53 23.90
C ARG A 508 23.94 16.13 24.95
N VAL A 509 24.87 15.24 24.57
CA VAL A 509 26.00 14.81 25.41
C VAL A 509 27.26 14.91 24.58
N GLY A 510 28.06 15.97 24.82
CA GLY A 510 29.19 16.32 23.95
C GLY A 510 28.74 16.65 22.52
N ASP A 511 29.32 15.96 21.54
CA ASP A 511 28.99 16.10 20.12
C ASP A 511 27.82 15.20 19.67
N ALA A 512 27.39 14.26 20.52
CA ALA A 512 26.27 13.37 20.20
C ALA A 512 24.93 14.03 20.55
N VAL A 513 23.99 13.98 19.60
CA VAL A 513 22.60 14.42 19.77
C VAL A 513 21.70 13.20 19.68
N THR A 514 20.89 12.98 20.71
CA THR A 514 19.96 11.85 20.78
C THR A 514 18.52 12.33 20.86
N VAL A 515 17.63 11.61 20.20
CA VAL A 515 16.20 11.84 20.10
C VAL A 515 15.48 10.62 20.67
N ARG A 516 14.55 10.82 21.60
CA ARG A 516 13.73 9.74 22.17
C ARG A 516 12.25 10.04 21.96
N ALA A 517 11.52 9.13 21.31
CA ALA A 517 10.06 9.21 21.18
C ALA A 517 9.44 7.82 20.95
N SER A 518 8.10 7.75 20.85
CA SER A 518 7.37 6.53 20.49
C SER A 518 7.63 6.16 19.03
N PHE A 519 8.10 4.94 18.77
CA PHE A 519 8.49 4.52 17.43
C PHE A 519 7.31 4.49 16.45
N SER A 520 6.17 3.95 16.88
CA SER A 520 4.97 3.82 16.05
C SER A 520 4.27 5.16 15.74
N ARG A 521 4.62 6.24 16.45
CA ARG A 521 4.00 7.56 16.31
C ARG A 521 4.98 8.65 15.87
N MET A 522 6.28 8.35 15.79
CA MET A 522 7.29 9.33 15.42
C MET A 522 7.21 9.63 13.93
N GLY A 523 6.85 10.86 13.58
CA GLY A 523 7.02 11.41 12.24
C GLY A 523 8.51 11.66 11.96
N LEU A 524 9.10 10.90 11.05
CA LEU A 524 10.48 11.14 10.61
C LEU A 524 10.47 12.09 9.40
N PRO A 525 11.20 13.21 9.45
CA PRO A 525 11.29 14.12 8.32
C PRO A 525 12.08 13.49 7.17
N HIS A 526 11.86 14.03 5.97
CA HIS A 526 12.76 13.81 4.83
C HIS A 526 14.20 14.11 5.23
N CYS A 527 15.12 13.16 5.07
CA CYS A 527 16.50 13.37 5.49
C CYS A 527 17.15 14.55 4.74
N CYS A 528 16.63 14.85 3.55
CA CYS A 528 17.05 15.92 2.65
C CYS A 528 16.25 17.23 2.81
N ALA A 529 15.32 17.32 3.76
CA ALA A 529 14.55 18.54 4.04
C ALA A 529 15.42 19.79 4.14
N LEU A 530 16.67 19.67 4.63
CA LEU A 530 17.60 20.78 4.79
C LEU A 530 18.62 20.95 3.64
N CYS A 531 18.73 19.99 2.71
CA CYS A 531 19.76 20.00 1.67
C CYS A 531 19.25 20.41 0.27
N GLY A 532 17.94 20.33 0.01
CA GLY A 532 17.31 20.82 -1.21
C GLY A 532 17.51 19.98 -2.48
N GLY A 533 17.91 18.71 -2.34
CA GLY A 533 17.99 17.79 -3.49
C GLY A 533 16.62 17.21 -3.87
N GLU A 534 16.44 16.83 -5.13
CA GLU A 534 15.22 16.19 -5.64
C GLU A 534 14.94 14.84 -4.95
N LEU A 535 13.67 14.61 -4.60
CA LEU A 535 13.18 13.38 -3.99
C LEU A 535 13.14 12.27 -5.04
N ALA A 536 14.03 11.30 -4.92
CA ALA A 536 14.11 10.21 -5.90
C ALA A 536 13.61 8.87 -5.34
N ARG A 537 13.79 8.57 -4.04
CA ARG A 537 13.50 7.22 -3.48
C ARG A 537 13.16 7.22 -1.98
N HIS A 538 12.19 6.39 -1.61
CA HIS A 538 12.06 5.87 -0.25
C HIS A 538 13.11 4.76 -0.07
N VAL A 539 14.06 4.94 0.85
CA VAL A 539 15.04 3.91 1.17
C VAL A 539 14.63 3.27 2.49
N GLU A 540 14.22 2.01 2.43
CA GLU A 540 13.99 1.22 3.62
C GLU A 540 15.35 0.85 4.24
N THR A 541 15.62 1.28 5.46
CA THR A 541 16.88 0.97 6.14
C THR A 541 16.59 0.19 7.42
N ARG A 542 17.23 -0.97 7.57
CA ARG A 542 17.20 -1.72 8.83
C ARG A 542 18.25 -1.19 9.78
N PHE A 543 17.85 -0.94 11.01
CA PHE A 543 18.72 -0.45 12.07
C PHE A 543 18.75 -1.44 13.23
N HIS A 544 19.95 -1.80 13.66
CA HIS A 544 20.17 -2.68 14.81
C HIS A 544 20.22 -1.88 16.11
N VAL A 545 19.51 -2.36 17.14
CA VAL A 545 19.51 -1.74 18.46
C VAL A 545 20.89 -1.87 19.12
N GLY A 546 21.51 -0.74 19.49
CA GLY A 546 22.79 -0.72 20.22
C GLY A 546 24.04 -0.91 19.35
N GLY A 547 23.91 -1.06 18.03
CA GLY A 547 25.03 -1.09 17.09
C GLY A 547 25.96 -2.32 17.13
N MET A 548 25.56 -3.40 17.81
CA MET A 548 26.19 -4.73 17.74
C MET A 548 25.17 -5.77 17.27
N MET A 549 25.62 -6.79 16.51
CA MET A 549 24.79 -7.93 16.14
C MET A 549 24.39 -8.71 17.40
N ARG A 550 23.13 -8.54 17.84
CA ARG A 550 22.41 -9.45 18.72
C ARG A 550 21.13 -9.86 18.00
N ASP A 551 20.72 -11.12 18.15
CA ASP A 551 19.63 -11.75 17.39
C ASP A 551 18.21 -11.23 17.75
N ASP A 552 18.08 -10.26 18.66
CA ASP A 552 16.83 -9.94 19.36
C ASP A 552 16.31 -8.50 19.12
N GLY A 553 16.38 -7.94 17.89
CA GLY A 553 15.64 -6.69 17.61
C GLY A 553 16.18 -5.86 16.45
N ASP A 554 15.82 -6.24 15.21
CA ASP A 554 16.00 -5.39 14.04
C ASP A 554 14.79 -4.46 13.90
N VAL A 555 15.01 -3.14 13.88
CA VAL A 555 13.95 -2.15 13.62
C VAL A 555 14.11 -1.65 12.19
N THR A 556 13.09 -1.88 11.35
CA THR A 556 13.05 -1.37 9.97
C THR A 556 12.43 0.01 9.95
N ILE A 557 13.15 0.99 9.43
CA ILE A 557 12.68 2.38 9.34
C ILE A 557 12.78 2.83 7.89
N GLN A 558 11.65 3.27 7.33
CA GLN A 558 11.64 3.88 6.01
C GLN A 558 12.09 5.33 6.11
N VAL A 559 13.15 5.68 5.39
CA VAL A 559 13.70 7.03 5.36
C VAL A 559 13.59 7.56 3.93
N PRO A 560 12.75 8.58 3.70
CA PRO A 560 12.70 9.22 2.40
C PRO A 560 13.97 10.06 2.19
N THR A 561 14.65 9.82 1.08
CA THR A 561 15.95 10.41 0.74
C THR A 561 15.98 10.94 -0.69
N CYS A 562 16.76 12.00 -0.91
CA CYS A 562 17.10 12.50 -2.23
C CYS A 562 18.19 11.62 -2.88
N GLU A 563 18.33 11.69 -4.20
CA GLU A 563 19.25 10.83 -4.96
C GLU A 563 20.70 10.87 -4.41
N ALA A 564 21.19 12.07 -4.08
CA ALA A 564 22.52 12.27 -3.51
C ALA A 564 22.73 11.59 -2.14
N HIS A 565 21.66 11.42 -1.35
CA HIS A 565 21.72 10.85 -0.01
C HIS A 565 21.19 9.41 0.09
N ALA A 566 20.65 8.84 -1.00
CA ALA A 566 20.11 7.48 -1.01
C ALA A 566 21.11 6.43 -0.52
N HIS A 567 22.40 6.58 -0.88
CA HIS A 567 23.46 5.67 -0.44
C HIS A 567 23.95 5.92 1.00
N GLN A 568 23.48 6.99 1.66
CA GLN A 568 23.91 7.40 2.99
C GLN A 568 22.74 7.51 3.99
N ALA A 569 21.56 7.00 3.66
CA ALA A 569 20.37 7.03 4.53
C ALA A 569 20.65 6.50 5.95
N HIS A 570 21.42 5.42 6.05
CA HIS A 570 21.87 4.82 7.32
C HIS A 570 22.74 5.75 8.20
N LYS A 571 23.26 6.84 7.65
CA LYS A 571 24.03 7.84 8.39
C LYS A 571 23.14 8.92 9.01
N ALA A 572 21.88 9.07 8.57
CA ALA A 572 20.96 10.11 9.06
C ALA A 572 20.68 9.96 10.56
N PHE A 573 20.62 8.72 11.04
CA PHE A 573 20.52 8.41 12.46
C PHE A 573 20.91 6.96 12.76
N LYS A 574 21.23 6.67 14.03
CA LYS A 574 21.57 5.35 14.55
C LYS A 574 20.66 4.99 15.72
N VAL A 575 20.07 3.78 15.72
CA VAL A 575 19.26 3.30 16.85
C VAL A 575 20.17 2.93 18.03
N ARG A 576 20.07 3.70 19.12
CA ARG A 576 20.83 3.46 20.36
C ARG A 576 20.12 2.51 21.30
N ALA A 577 18.80 2.62 21.38
CA ALA A 577 17.95 1.76 22.21
C ALA A 577 16.55 1.67 21.61
N TYR A 578 15.91 0.52 21.78
CA TYR A 578 14.48 0.32 21.56
C TYR A 578 13.96 -0.51 22.73
N ASP A 579 12.87 -0.06 23.33
CA ASP A 579 12.18 -0.74 24.41
C ASP A 579 10.86 -1.29 23.86
N GLU A 580 10.75 -2.60 23.74
CA GLU A 580 9.59 -3.28 23.16
C GLU A 580 8.32 -3.11 24.01
N GLU A 581 8.45 -3.03 25.34
CA GLU A 581 7.31 -2.93 26.26
C GLU A 581 6.69 -1.53 26.22
N SER A 582 7.53 -0.48 26.16
CA SER A 582 7.07 0.90 26.05
C SER A 582 6.93 1.43 24.62
N GLY A 583 7.46 0.70 23.62
CA GLY A 583 7.53 1.15 22.22
C GLY A 583 8.41 2.38 22.00
N LEU A 584 9.27 2.75 22.95
CA LEU A 584 10.13 3.93 22.88
C LEU A 584 11.44 3.62 22.16
N ILE A 585 11.77 4.44 21.17
CA ILE A 585 13.04 4.38 20.44
C ILE A 585 13.93 5.56 20.81
N THR A 586 15.23 5.32 20.91
CA THR A 586 16.26 6.35 21.06
C THR A 586 17.17 6.34 19.83
N LEU A 587 17.17 7.43 19.08
CA LEU A 587 17.97 7.64 17.86
C LEU A 587 19.10 8.62 18.14
N GLU A 588 20.33 8.30 17.76
CA GLU A 588 21.40 9.29 17.63
C GLU A 588 21.38 9.89 16.23
N VAL A 589 21.33 11.20 16.10
CA VAL A 589 21.15 11.91 14.82
C VAL A 589 22.41 12.69 14.42
N VAL A 590 22.54 13.00 13.12
CA VAL A 590 23.73 13.66 12.53
C VAL A 590 24.05 15.02 13.16
N GLY A 591 23.06 15.71 13.76
CA GLY A 591 23.30 16.97 14.44
C GLY A 591 22.04 17.64 15.01
N PRO A 592 22.22 18.79 15.69
CA PRO A 592 21.13 19.49 16.37
C PRO A 592 20.02 19.97 15.43
N GLY A 593 20.36 20.46 14.24
CA GLY A 593 19.35 20.91 13.26
C GLY A 593 18.42 19.79 12.78
N TYR A 594 18.92 18.54 12.70
CA TYR A 594 18.07 17.39 12.36
C TYR A 594 17.23 16.93 13.55
N ALA A 595 17.75 17.01 14.78
CA ALA A 595 16.97 16.78 15.99
C ALA A 595 15.82 17.78 16.14
N GLU A 596 16.08 19.07 15.86
CA GLU A 596 15.07 20.12 15.84
C GLU A 596 14.03 19.87 14.74
N LEU A 597 14.45 19.41 13.56
CA LEU A 597 13.50 19.04 12.50
C LEU A 597 12.61 17.86 12.91
N ILE A 598 13.15 16.84 13.58
CA ILE A 598 12.35 15.74 14.13
C ILE A 598 11.38 16.29 15.19
N GLN A 599 11.82 17.16 16.09
CA GLN A 599 10.92 17.80 17.06
C GLN A 599 9.79 18.55 16.36
N ARG A 600 10.10 19.41 15.38
CA ARG A 600 9.11 20.16 14.60
C ARG A 600 8.15 19.27 13.81
N SER A 601 8.64 18.17 13.26
CA SER A 601 7.81 17.21 12.50
C SER A 601 6.83 16.45 13.39
N ASN A 602 7.04 16.49 14.70
CA ASN A 602 6.17 15.86 15.69
C ASN A 602 5.44 16.89 16.55
N ALA A 603 5.62 18.20 16.33
CA ALA A 603 5.06 19.29 17.14
C ALA A 603 3.86 19.93 16.46
#